data_AF-A0A7N0R8Q5-F1
#
_entry.id   AF-A0A7N0R8Q5-F1
#
_cell.length_a   1.000
_cell.length_b   1.000
_cell.length_c   1.000
_cell.angle_alpha   90.00
_cell.angle_beta   90.00
_cell.angle_gamma   90.00
#
_symmetry.space_group_name_H-M   'P 1'
#
loop_
_entity.id
_entity.type
_entity.pdbx_description
1 polymer ?
#
loop_
_entity_poly.entity_id
_entity_poly.type
_entity_poly.pdbx_seq_one_letter_code
_entity_poly.pdbx_strand_id
1 'polypeptide(L)' 'MKLIKVASALESPGALQPTVDCGNECSRRCADAGVQDRCLKYCGICCRLCKCVPSGTYGNKHECACYRDKLSSKGKPKCP' A
#
# COMPACT_ATOMS: atom_id res chain seq x y z
N MET A 1 28.19 35.16 32.53
CA MET A 1 29.27 34.65 31.66
C MET A 1 29.22 33.13 31.76
N LYS A 2 29.03 32.27 30.76
CA LYS A 2 28.95 32.30 29.28
C LYS A 2 27.87 31.23 28.95
N LEU A 3 26.80 31.52 28.20
CA LEU A 3 26.66 31.46 26.74
C LEU A 3 26.97 30.07 26.10
N ILE A 4 25.94 29.56 25.40
CA ILE A 4 25.93 28.60 24.25
C ILE A 4 25.92 27.10 24.67
N LYS A 5 25.09 26.18 24.14
CA LYS A 5 24.76 25.92 22.74
C LYS A 5 23.46 25.09 22.57
N VAL A 6 22.53 25.68 21.82
CA VAL A 6 21.54 25.18 20.83
C VAL A 6 21.01 23.74 20.87
N ALA A 7 19.72 23.68 20.53
CA ALA A 7 18.96 22.51 20.11
C ALA A 7 19.70 21.66 19.07
N SER A 8 19.65 20.34 19.25
CA SER A 8 19.69 19.40 18.14
C SER A 8 18.33 18.75 18.03
N ALA A 9 17.51 19.33 17.15
CA ALA A 9 16.55 18.56 16.39
C ALA A 9 17.34 17.50 15.64
N LEU A 10 17.33 16.26 16.12
CA LEU A 10 17.57 15.10 15.26
C LEU A 10 16.21 14.76 14.64
N GLU A 11 15.81 15.61 13.70
CA GLU A 11 14.91 15.21 12.63
C GLU A 11 15.63 14.09 11.87
N SER A 12 15.22 12.86 12.16
CA SER A 12 15.63 11.71 11.37
C SER A 12 15.27 12.02 9.92
N PRO A 13 16.21 11.96 8.96
CA PRO A 13 15.89 12.14 7.55
C PRO A 13 14.79 11.13 7.21
N GLY A 14 13.62 11.65 6.89
CA GLY A 14 12.46 10.84 6.53
C GLY A 14 12.90 9.85 5.47
N ALA A 15 12.88 8.57 5.84
CA ALA A 15 13.02 7.49 4.87
C ALA A 15 12.03 7.81 3.76
N LEU A 16 12.54 8.03 2.55
CA LEU A 16 11.72 8.14 1.35
C LEU A 16 10.88 6.86 1.32
N GLN A 17 9.63 6.93 1.76
CA GLN A 17 8.76 5.76 1.72
C GLN A 17 8.72 5.34 0.25
N PRO A 18 9.07 4.08 -0.07
CA PRO A 18 9.06 3.64 -1.46
C PRO A 18 7.69 3.95 -2.04
N THR A 19 7.68 4.84 -3.03
CA THR A 19 6.45 5.23 -3.70
C THR A 19 5.97 4.02 -4.48
N VAL A 20 5.01 3.29 -3.93
CA VAL A 20 4.42 2.17 -4.65
C VAL A 20 3.69 2.69 -5.88
N ASP A 21 4.14 2.26 -7.05
CA ASP A 21 3.44 2.48 -8.31
C ASP A 21 2.21 1.58 -8.36
N CYS A 22 1.10 2.10 -7.82
CA CYS A 22 -0.17 1.40 -7.81
C CYS A 22 -0.69 1.07 -9.21
N GLY A 23 -0.30 1.82 -10.25
CA GLY A 23 -0.75 1.55 -11.62
C GLY A 23 -0.15 0.25 -12.13
N ASN A 24 1.18 0.17 -12.08
CA ASN A 24 1.91 -1.01 -12.54
C ASN A 24 1.62 -2.24 -11.68
N GLU A 25 1.64 -2.10 -10.36
CA GLU A 25 1.40 -3.24 -9.45
C GLU A 25 -0.03 -3.77 -9.54
N CYS A 26 -1.04 -2.91 -9.65
CA CYS A 26 -2.41 -3.38 -9.85
C CYS A 26 -2.63 -3.97 -11.23
N SER A 27 -1.93 -3.49 -12.27
CA SER A 27 -1.98 -4.11 -13.59
C SER A 27 -1.45 -5.54 -13.55
N ARG A 28 -0.31 -5.76 -12.86
CA ARG A 28 0.23 -7.10 -12.64
C ARG A 28 -0.70 -7.98 -11.81
N ARG A 29 -1.23 -7.45 -10.71
CA ARG A 29 -2.13 -8.19 -9.81
C ARG A 29 -3.43 -8.62 -10.49
N CYS A 30 -3.92 -7.82 -11.42
CA CYS A 30 -5.20 -8.03 -12.10
C CYS A 30 -5.06 -8.67 -13.50
N ALA A 31 -3.87 -9.13 -13.88
CA ALA A 31 -3.60 -9.64 -15.23
C ALA A 31 -4.52 -10.82 -15.63
N ASP A 32 -4.86 -11.70 -14.69
CA ASP A 32 -5.74 -12.86 -14.92
C ASP A 32 -7.18 -12.65 -14.39
N ALA A 33 -7.56 -11.41 -14.08
CA ALA A 33 -8.87 -11.15 -13.49
C ALA A 33 -9.99 -11.26 -14.53
N GLY A 34 -10.98 -12.11 -14.29
CA GLY A 34 -12.15 -12.26 -15.19
C GLY A 34 -13.02 -11.01 -15.34
N VAL A 35 -12.92 -10.05 -14.42
CA VAL A 35 -13.53 -8.70 -14.53
C VAL A 35 -12.47 -7.65 -14.23
N GLN A 36 -11.74 -7.25 -15.28
CA GLN A 36 -10.51 -6.47 -15.16
C GLN A 36 -10.73 -5.09 -14.51
N ASP A 37 -11.74 -4.33 -14.96
CA ASP A 37 -12.06 -3.01 -14.41
C ASP A 37 -12.39 -3.04 -12.91
N ARG A 38 -13.11 -4.08 -12.48
CA ARG A 38 -13.45 -4.27 -11.08
C ARG A 38 -12.19 -4.53 -10.25
N CYS A 39 -11.31 -5.41 -10.73
CA CYS A 39 -10.06 -5.72 -10.05
C CYS A 39 -9.19 -4.47 -9.91
N LEU A 40 -8.93 -3.75 -11.02
CA LEU A 40 -8.10 -2.55 -11.03
C LEU A 40 -8.65 -1.46 -10.09
N LYS A 41 -9.98 -1.24 -10.09
CA LYS A 41 -10.63 -0.27 -9.20
C LYS A 41 -10.37 -0.59 -7.73
N TYR A 42 -10.62 -1.83 -7.30
CA TYR A 42 -10.46 -2.18 -5.89
C TYR A 42 -9.00 -2.33 -5.48
N CYS A 43 -8.14 -2.86 -6.36
CA CYS A 43 -6.70 -2.90 -6.13
C CYS A 43 -6.16 -1.48 -5.94
N GLY A 44 -6.50 -0.52 -6.82
CA GLY A 44 -6.02 0.86 -6.72
C GLY A 44 -6.49 1.59 -5.46
N ILE A 45 -7.69 1.29 -4.97
CA ILE A 45 -8.16 1.80 -3.67
C ILE A 45 -7.30 1.23 -2.54
N CYS A 46 -7.10 -0.09 -2.53
CA CYS A 46 -6.33 -0.76 -1.49
C CYS A 46 -4.85 -0.38 -1.51
N CYS A 47 -4.24 -0.27 -2.69
CA CYS A 47 -2.86 0.15 -2.86
C CYS A 47 -2.64 1.57 -2.35
N ARG A 48 -3.53 2.52 -2.66
CA ARG A 48 -3.39 3.90 -2.17
C ARG A 48 -3.50 4.01 -0.65
N LEU A 49 -4.35 3.18 -0.03
CA LEU A 49 -4.56 3.15 1.41
C LEU A 49 -3.45 2.39 2.16
N CYS A 50 -3.00 1.27 1.61
CA CYS A 50 -2.08 0.35 2.28
C CYS A 50 -0.62 0.47 1.80
N LYS A 51 -0.38 1.21 0.71
CA LYS A 51 0.94 1.38 0.06
C LYS A 51 1.64 0.04 -0.19
N CYS A 52 0.88 -0.98 -0.60
CA CYS A 52 1.34 -2.35 -0.82
C CYS A 52 0.36 -3.09 -1.73
N VAL A 53 0.88 -3.91 -2.64
CA VAL A 53 0.12 -4.85 -3.48
C VAL A 53 0.86 -6.19 -3.43
N PRO A 54 0.17 -7.31 -3.10
CA PRO A 54 0.82 -8.61 -3.00
C PRO A 54 1.24 -9.17 -4.37
N SER A 55 2.23 -10.05 -4.36
CA SER A 55 2.77 -10.73 -5.53
C SER A 55 1.77 -11.68 -6.22
N GLY A 56 1.95 -11.90 -7.52
CA GLY A 56 1.12 -12.80 -8.33
C GLY A 56 -0.26 -12.23 -8.66
N THR A 57 -1.07 -13.00 -9.37
CA THR A 57 -2.44 -12.63 -9.77
C THR A 57 -3.51 -13.14 -8.78
N TYR A 58 -3.13 -14.00 -7.84
CA TYR A 58 -3.99 -14.56 -6.80
C TYR A 58 -3.19 -14.82 -5.51
N GLY A 59 -3.87 -15.01 -4.36
CA GLY A 59 -3.21 -15.41 -3.10
C GLY A 59 -2.27 -14.34 -2.51
N ASN A 60 -1.24 -14.78 -1.79
CA ASN A 60 -0.11 -13.96 -1.26
C ASN A 60 -0.47 -12.73 -0.42
N LYS A 61 -1.71 -12.63 0.06
CA LYS A 61 -2.16 -11.47 0.83
C LYS A 61 -1.40 -11.29 2.15
N HIS A 62 -0.75 -12.34 2.66
CA HIS A 62 0.09 -12.27 3.86
C HIS A 62 1.30 -11.34 3.70
N GLU A 63 1.76 -11.08 2.47
CA GLU A 63 2.82 -10.11 2.16
C GLU A 63 2.40 -8.66 2.51
N CYS A 64 1.11 -8.37 2.45
CA CYS A 64 0.54 -7.05 2.69
C CYS A 64 -0.61 -7.13 3.72
N ALA A 65 -0.30 -7.13 5.02
CA ALA A 65 -1.31 -7.28 6.08
C ALA A 65 -2.47 -6.28 5.98
N CYS A 66 -2.20 -4.99 5.71
CA CYS A 66 -3.25 -3.99 5.50
C CYS A 66 -4.17 -4.35 4.33
N TYR A 67 -3.61 -4.81 3.21
CA TYR A 67 -4.34 -5.18 2.00
C TYR A 67 -5.21 -6.42 2.24
N ARG A 68 -4.67 -7.42 2.97
CA ARG A 68 -5.37 -8.63 3.40
C ARG A 68 -6.59 -8.32 4.26
N ASP A 69 -6.43 -7.45 5.24
CA ASP A 69 -7.40 -7.22 6.30
C ASP A 69 -8.42 -6.12 5.96
N LYS A 70 -8.30 -5.48 4.79
CA LYS A 70 -9.30 -4.51 4.34
C LYS A 70 -10.63 -5.18 4.02
N LEU A 71 -11.64 -4.77 4.77
CA LEU A 71 -13.03 -5.15 4.57
C LEU A 71 -13.83 -4.05 3.87
N SER A 72 -14.87 -4.47 3.18
CA SER A 72 -15.95 -3.59 2.70
C SER A 72 -16.89 -3.27 3.86
N SER A 73 -17.81 -2.32 3.66
CA SER A 73 -18.85 -2.01 4.64
C SER A 73 -19.78 -3.19 4.97
N LYS A 74 -19.75 -4.26 4.17
CA LYS A 74 -20.49 -5.51 4.39
C LYS A 74 -19.65 -6.58 5.11
N GLY A 75 -18.47 -6.24 5.63
CA GLY A 75 -17.58 -7.17 6.33
C GLY A 75 -16.90 -8.21 5.45
N LYS A 76 -16.97 -8.09 4.12
CA LYS A 76 -16.31 -9.00 3.18
C LYS A 76 -14.96 -8.45 2.73
N PRO A 77 -13.95 -9.30 2.42
CA PRO A 77 -12.67 -8.86 1.86
C PRO A 77 -12.88 -7.91 0.68
N LYS A 78 -12.22 -6.74 0.74
CA LYS A 78 -12.41 -5.66 -0.24
C LYS A 78 -11.41 -5.74 -1.38
N CYS A 79 -10.17 -6.11 -1.08
CA CYS A 79 -9.06 -6.07 -2.03
C CYS A 79 -8.93 -7.40 -2.79
N PRO A 80 -8.65 -7.37 -4.10
CA PRO A 80 -8.58 -8.58 -4.93
C PRO A 80 -7.53 -9.60 -4.47
#